data_AF-A0A6C0C439-F1
#
_entry.id   AF-A0A6C0C439-F1
#
_cell.length_a   1.000
_cell.length_b   1.000
_cell.length_c   1.000
_cell.angle_alpha   90.00
_cell.angle_beta   90.00
_cell.angle_gamma   90.00
#
_symmetry.space_group_name_H-M   'P 1'
#
loop_
_entity.id
_entity.type
_entity.pdbx_description
1 polymer ?
#
loop_
_entity_poly.entity_id
_entity_poly.type
_entity_poly.pdbx_seq_one_letter_code
_entity_poly.pdbx_strand_id
1 'polypeptide(L)'
;MPTKTISKTTTKMSQKYSTKPTEVDSKLVIAENPEDVLKILDTYGVAVIALTCDKKELDKALKATKFYNTANAIFTDEFKVAEPTLDEKQNPATYKKRKAGDDAQGMLHQYGTPMHHLLQDNSRLRETMQQLYGTDIKYLPNRLRKCTRFKNEPKSLHIEAHELFKVDEAGNITLIPGEIATIVGLTGIRRFGFWDMKDVDLKPLKEYHEKHGSEFTLINPDYMHQHYPGRRRMINIDCTKNPHLIMWRESNPHEISHSPSLSLFLSPTKKFNQTPIKKVLSYQPLEYLGLTYHESNLLGLCYNMGGYEWPSGKKLYQFCHQRAYKHFLPKVKEDYKNSAGKFQMRLIKTGKVNQHTKAYQAKLKKLGIILPKVAFAKTTPNFVVDIAKLPIKILQDYGFIPTSNAKTDEEIAAEALLELQNPTKEIRSARHGPKLKYEKNMNKYKKNEKIPKSNPTSAGHLH
;
A
#
# COMPACT_ATOMS: atom_id res chain seq x y z
N MET A 1 25.41 -20.03 73.83
CA MET A 1 23.99 -19.68 73.57
C MET A 1 23.87 -19.21 72.14
N PRO A 2 22.93 -19.74 71.33
CA PRO A 2 22.88 -19.47 69.89
C PRO A 2 22.15 -18.15 69.59
N THR A 3 22.77 -17.34 68.73
CA THR A 3 22.19 -16.15 68.10
C THR A 3 21.12 -16.54 67.09
N LYS A 4 19.87 -16.14 67.35
CA LYS A 4 18.74 -16.27 66.42
C LYS A 4 18.92 -15.33 65.23
N THR A 5 19.21 -15.89 64.06
CA THR A 5 19.10 -15.20 62.78
C THR A 5 17.63 -15.12 62.38
N ILE A 6 17.05 -13.91 62.42
CA ILE A 6 15.69 -13.66 61.91
C ILE A 6 15.77 -13.57 60.39
N SER A 7 15.43 -14.67 59.72
CA SER A 7 15.15 -14.71 58.29
C SER A 7 13.89 -13.88 57.99
N LYS A 8 14.06 -12.68 57.42
CA LYS A 8 12.98 -11.95 56.76
C LYS A 8 12.66 -12.63 55.43
N THR A 9 11.79 -13.61 55.49
CA THR A 9 11.19 -14.22 54.29
C THR A 9 10.31 -13.17 53.63
N THR A 10 10.83 -12.51 52.60
CA THR A 10 10.05 -11.57 51.79
C THR A 10 9.23 -12.41 50.83
N THR A 11 8.04 -12.82 51.27
CA THR A 11 7.07 -13.53 50.43
C THR A 11 6.61 -12.57 49.34
N LYS A 12 7.29 -12.57 48.18
CA LYS A 12 6.73 -11.99 46.95
C LYS A 12 5.47 -12.78 46.62
N MET A 13 4.32 -12.25 47.02
CA MET A 13 3.04 -12.70 46.49
C MET A 13 3.01 -12.34 45.00
N SER A 14 3.48 -13.24 44.14
CA SER A 14 3.24 -13.12 42.71
C SER A 14 1.79 -13.50 42.45
N GLN A 15 0.88 -12.52 42.53
CA GLN A 15 -0.42 -12.69 41.90
C GLN A 15 -0.15 -13.05 40.43
N LYS A 16 -0.54 -14.27 40.06
CA LYS A 16 -0.27 -14.83 38.75
C LYS A 16 -1.32 -14.29 37.78
N TYR A 17 -1.16 -13.04 37.36
CA TYR A 17 -2.05 -12.44 36.37
C TYR A 17 -1.92 -13.18 35.03
N SER A 18 -3.04 -13.36 34.32
CA SER A 18 -3.00 -13.94 32.97
C SER A 18 -2.22 -13.01 32.03
N THR A 19 -1.15 -13.52 31.45
CA THR A 19 -0.39 -12.79 30.42
C THR A 19 -0.95 -13.03 29.03
N LYS A 20 -1.88 -13.97 28.85
CA LYS A 20 -2.48 -14.25 27.54
C LYS A 20 -3.49 -13.14 27.18
N PRO A 21 -3.46 -12.64 25.93
CA PRO A 21 -4.50 -11.75 25.42
C PRO A 21 -5.87 -12.42 25.47
N THR A 22 -6.89 -11.67 25.87
CA THR A 22 -8.30 -12.09 25.82
C THR A 22 -8.90 -11.69 24.48
N GLU A 23 -9.47 -12.63 23.75
CA GLU A 23 -10.27 -12.31 22.56
C GLU A 23 -11.56 -11.61 22.97
N VAL A 24 -11.86 -10.49 22.32
CA VAL A 24 -13.09 -9.71 22.51
C VAL A 24 -13.92 -9.73 21.23
N ASP A 25 -15.23 -9.53 21.36
CA ASP A 25 -16.12 -9.47 20.21
C ASP A 25 -15.69 -8.32 19.27
N SER A 26 -15.34 -8.68 18.04
CA SER A 26 -14.96 -7.73 16.99
C SER A 26 -16.05 -6.70 16.69
N LYS A 27 -17.33 -6.99 16.98
CA LYS A 27 -18.44 -6.05 16.79
C LYS A 27 -18.26 -4.75 17.59
N LEU A 28 -17.50 -4.78 18.70
CA LEU A 28 -17.22 -3.59 19.49
C LEU A 28 -16.42 -2.53 18.72
N VAL A 29 -15.67 -2.95 17.70
CA VAL A 29 -14.74 -2.11 16.96
C VAL A 29 -15.03 -2.05 15.47
N ILE A 30 -16.09 -2.74 15.01
CA ILE A 30 -16.52 -2.70 13.60
C ILE A 30 -17.52 -1.55 13.43
N ALA A 31 -17.17 -0.59 12.58
CA ALA A 31 -18.02 0.50 12.16
C ALA A 31 -18.95 0.04 11.02
N GLU A 32 -20.24 0.34 11.16
CA GLU A 32 -21.22 0.14 10.08
C GLU A 32 -21.14 1.26 9.05
N ASN A 33 -20.80 2.49 9.46
CA ASN A 33 -20.66 3.63 8.57
C ASN A 33 -19.35 4.41 8.82
N PRO A 34 -18.80 5.10 7.80
CA PRO A 34 -17.58 5.91 7.93
C PRO A 34 -17.60 6.92 9.09
N GLU A 35 -18.74 7.55 9.37
CA GLU A 35 -18.94 8.54 10.44
C GLU A 35 -18.76 7.96 11.86
N ASP A 36 -18.97 6.66 12.04
CA ASP A 36 -18.83 5.99 13.34
C ASP A 36 -17.36 5.71 13.69
N VAL A 37 -16.47 5.72 12.69
CA VAL A 37 -15.07 5.28 12.83
C VAL A 37 -14.31 6.11 13.86
N LEU A 38 -14.44 7.43 13.84
CA LEU A 38 -13.71 8.30 14.76
C LEU A 38 -14.13 8.05 16.21
N LYS A 39 -15.43 7.93 16.46
CA LYS A 39 -15.97 7.64 17.80
C LYS A 39 -15.47 6.29 18.31
N ILE A 40 -15.46 5.26 17.47
CA ILE A 40 -14.95 3.93 17.83
C ILE A 40 -13.44 4.00 18.11
N LEU A 41 -12.66 4.67 17.26
CA LEU A 41 -11.21 4.88 17.46
C LEU A 41 -10.91 5.58 18.78
N ASP A 42 -11.64 6.64 19.10
CA ASP A 42 -11.41 7.41 20.33
C ASP A 42 -11.87 6.65 21.58
N THR A 43 -12.81 5.71 21.43
CA THR A 43 -13.30 4.86 22.54
C THR A 43 -12.38 3.67 22.81
N TYR A 44 -11.90 2.99 21.77
CA TYR A 44 -11.22 1.68 21.90
C TYR A 44 -9.76 1.70 21.43
N GLY A 45 -9.29 2.79 20.82
CA GLY A 45 -7.97 2.91 20.20
C GLY A 45 -7.83 2.16 18.88
N VAL A 46 -8.84 1.40 18.46
CA VAL A 46 -8.88 0.61 17.22
C VAL A 46 -10.28 0.64 16.63
N ALA A 47 -10.37 0.76 15.31
CA ALA A 47 -11.61 0.64 14.56
C ALA A 47 -11.39 -0.16 13.28
N VAL A 48 -12.46 -0.79 12.80
CA VAL A 48 -12.47 -1.64 11.62
C VAL A 48 -13.66 -1.27 10.77
N ILE A 49 -13.49 -1.15 9.46
CA ILE A 49 -14.60 -0.99 8.53
C ILE A 49 -14.41 -1.92 7.34
N ALA A 50 -15.46 -2.68 7.01
CA ALA A 50 -15.46 -3.52 5.81
C ALA A 50 -15.41 -2.64 4.55
N LEU A 51 -14.64 -3.06 3.56
CA LEU A 51 -14.57 -2.40 2.26
C LEU A 51 -15.35 -3.22 1.23
N THR A 52 -16.26 -2.56 0.51
CA THR A 52 -17.03 -3.21 -0.56
C THR A 52 -16.21 -3.25 -1.82
N CYS A 53 -15.89 -4.45 -2.32
CA CYS A 53 -15.13 -4.60 -3.56
C CYS A 53 -15.76 -5.69 -4.43
N ASP A 54 -15.84 -5.45 -5.74
CA ASP A 54 -16.18 -6.53 -6.67
C ASP A 54 -15.12 -7.63 -6.60
N LYS A 55 -15.57 -8.88 -6.44
CA LYS A 55 -14.69 -10.03 -6.23
C LYS A 55 -13.81 -10.31 -7.45
N LYS A 56 -14.30 -10.08 -8.67
CA LYS A 56 -13.53 -10.31 -9.89
C LYS A 56 -12.42 -9.28 -10.03
N GLU A 57 -12.71 -8.01 -9.77
CA GLU A 57 -11.69 -6.96 -9.78
C GLU A 57 -10.66 -7.14 -8.65
N LEU A 58 -11.10 -7.57 -7.46
CA LEU A 58 -10.21 -7.94 -6.35
C LEU A 58 -9.24 -9.06 -6.76
N ASP A 59 -9.75 -10.15 -7.32
CA ASP A 59 -8.92 -11.30 -7.71
C ASP A 59 -7.98 -10.96 -8.87
N LYS A 60 -8.43 -10.13 -9.82
CA LYS A 60 -7.61 -9.62 -10.92
C LYS A 60 -6.46 -8.74 -10.41
N ALA A 61 -6.74 -7.78 -9.54
CA ALA A 61 -5.72 -6.93 -8.93
C ALA A 61 -4.75 -7.73 -8.05
N LEU A 62 -5.26 -8.72 -7.31
CA LEU A 62 -4.47 -9.61 -6.47
C LEU A 62 -3.54 -10.48 -7.32
N LYS A 63 -4.03 -11.04 -8.42
CA LYS A 63 -3.24 -11.81 -9.39
C LYS A 63 -2.15 -10.94 -10.04
N ALA A 64 -2.49 -9.71 -10.42
CA ALA A 64 -1.56 -8.77 -11.05
C ALA A 64 -0.47 -8.26 -10.09
N THR A 65 -0.75 -8.18 -8.80
CA THR A 65 0.21 -7.74 -7.78
C THR A 65 1.34 -8.76 -7.62
N LYS A 66 2.56 -8.38 -8.02
CA LYS A 66 3.78 -9.16 -7.79
C LYS A 66 4.27 -8.94 -6.37
N PHE A 67 4.86 -9.97 -5.76
CA PHE A 67 5.39 -9.94 -4.39
C PHE A 67 6.92 -9.89 -4.38
N TYR A 68 7.56 -10.47 -5.40
CA TYR A 68 9.02 -10.61 -5.45
C TYR A 68 9.66 -9.97 -6.67
N ASN A 69 8.95 -9.11 -7.41
CA ASN A 69 9.51 -8.43 -8.58
C ASN A 69 10.81 -7.67 -8.24
N THR A 70 10.82 -6.89 -7.16
CA THR A 70 12.03 -6.15 -6.73
C THR A 70 13.16 -7.10 -6.33
N ALA A 71 12.87 -8.13 -5.55
CA ALA A 71 13.87 -9.13 -5.16
C ALA A 71 14.45 -9.88 -6.38
N ASN A 72 13.60 -10.33 -7.30
CA ASN A 72 13.99 -11.05 -8.51
C ASN A 72 14.72 -10.17 -9.53
N ALA A 73 14.49 -8.86 -9.51
CA ALA A 73 15.26 -7.92 -10.30
C ALA A 73 16.72 -7.83 -9.81
N ILE A 74 16.95 -8.00 -8.51
CA ILE A 74 18.24 -7.90 -7.84
C ILE A 74 19.00 -9.23 -7.87
N PHE A 75 18.31 -10.34 -7.67
CA PHE A 75 18.91 -11.67 -7.71
C PHE A 75 19.47 -12.03 -9.09
N THR A 76 20.55 -12.83 -9.11
CA THR A 76 20.94 -13.59 -10.31
C THR A 76 19.84 -14.61 -10.64
N ASP A 77 19.83 -15.11 -11.88
CA ASP A 77 18.73 -15.95 -12.36
C ASP A 77 18.54 -17.23 -11.55
N GLU A 78 19.64 -17.82 -11.07
CA GLU A 78 19.64 -19.01 -10.20
C GLU A 78 18.89 -18.81 -8.88
N PHE A 79 18.93 -17.59 -8.31
CA PHE A 79 18.36 -17.32 -6.98
C PHE A 79 17.00 -16.63 -7.01
N LYS A 80 16.43 -16.44 -8.20
CA LYS A 80 15.06 -15.92 -8.31
C LYS A 80 14.07 -16.83 -7.60
N VAL A 81 13.09 -16.23 -6.94
CA VAL A 81 12.01 -16.95 -6.27
C VAL A 81 10.73 -16.90 -7.08
N ALA A 82 9.95 -17.98 -7.03
CA ALA A 82 8.66 -18.02 -7.68
C ALA A 82 7.67 -17.03 -7.04
N GLU A 83 6.86 -16.37 -7.85
CA GLU A 83 5.69 -15.63 -7.37
C GLU A 83 4.68 -16.59 -6.70
N PRO A 84 3.90 -16.13 -5.72
CA PRO A 84 2.81 -16.93 -5.18
C PRO A 84 1.66 -17.05 -6.18
N THR A 85 1.02 -18.22 -6.17
CA THR A 85 -0.21 -18.45 -6.94
C THR A 85 -1.35 -17.58 -6.39
N LEU A 86 -2.44 -17.44 -7.14
CA LEU A 86 -3.64 -16.77 -6.64
C LEU A 86 -4.19 -17.49 -5.40
N ASP A 87 -4.20 -18.82 -5.41
CA ASP A 87 -4.66 -19.65 -4.29
C ASP A 87 -3.83 -19.40 -3.02
N GLU A 88 -2.49 -19.29 -3.13
CA GLU A 88 -1.62 -18.93 -1.99
C GLU A 88 -1.93 -17.53 -1.46
N LYS A 89 -2.31 -16.58 -2.33
CA LYS A 89 -2.68 -15.22 -1.92
C LYS A 89 -4.06 -15.18 -1.28
N GLN A 90 -5.00 -16.00 -1.74
CA GLN A 90 -6.36 -16.11 -1.19
C GLN A 90 -6.39 -16.92 0.11
N ASN A 91 -5.47 -17.86 0.28
CA ASN A 91 -5.30 -18.64 1.50
C ASN A 91 -3.87 -18.51 2.05
N PRO A 92 -3.57 -17.43 2.80
CA PRO A 92 -2.22 -17.16 3.31
C PRO A 92 -1.61 -18.27 4.18
N ALA A 93 -2.41 -19.20 4.71
CA ALA A 93 -1.91 -20.36 5.45
C ALA A 93 -1.14 -21.36 4.57
N THR A 94 -1.45 -21.43 3.26
CA THR A 94 -0.80 -22.34 2.31
C THR A 94 0.47 -21.75 1.67
N TYR A 95 0.80 -20.51 2.04
CA TYR A 95 1.89 -19.76 1.43
C TYR A 95 3.24 -20.44 1.66
N LYS A 96 3.92 -20.80 0.57
CA LYS A 96 5.22 -21.47 0.63
C LYS A 96 6.32 -20.51 1.10
N LYS A 97 7.21 -21.02 1.95
CA LYS A 97 8.40 -20.27 2.40
C LYS A 97 9.31 -20.00 1.19
N ARG A 98 9.68 -18.73 0.98
CA ARG A 98 10.56 -18.32 -0.12
C ARG A 98 11.80 -17.63 0.44
N LYS A 99 12.96 -17.87 -0.18
CA LYS A 99 14.24 -17.29 0.26
C LYS A 99 14.44 -15.88 -0.32
N ALA A 100 13.45 -15.01 -0.12
CA ALA A 100 13.51 -13.61 -0.51
C ALA A 100 13.78 -12.71 0.70
N GLY A 101 14.22 -11.48 0.42
CA GLY A 101 14.44 -10.44 1.42
C GLY A 101 13.21 -10.19 2.29
N ASP A 102 13.39 -10.19 3.60
CA ASP A 102 12.38 -9.97 4.65
C ASP A 102 11.10 -10.85 4.58
N ASP A 103 11.08 -11.85 3.71
CA ASP A 103 9.96 -12.80 3.55
C ASP A 103 9.60 -13.53 4.84
N ALA A 104 10.64 -13.86 5.63
CA ALA A 104 10.53 -14.54 6.91
C ALA A 104 9.89 -13.65 8.00
N GLN A 105 10.03 -12.34 7.89
CA GLN A 105 9.33 -11.37 8.75
C GLN A 105 7.94 -11.02 8.20
N GLY A 106 7.59 -11.54 7.02
CA GLY A 106 6.31 -11.32 6.38
C GLY A 106 6.20 -9.99 5.64
N MET A 107 7.28 -9.21 5.52
CA MET A 107 7.25 -7.93 4.80
C MET A 107 7.53 -8.16 3.32
N LEU A 108 6.76 -7.49 2.46
CA LEU A 108 6.86 -7.61 1.00
C LEU A 108 7.13 -6.24 0.41
N HIS A 109 8.35 -6.03 -0.08
CA HIS A 109 8.82 -4.73 -0.60
C HIS A 109 8.29 -4.44 -2.01
N GLN A 110 6.99 -4.20 -2.08
CA GLN A 110 6.25 -3.81 -3.29
C GLN A 110 5.30 -2.68 -2.91
N TYR A 111 5.29 -1.62 -3.71
CA TYR A 111 4.65 -0.34 -3.40
C TYR A 111 3.84 0.13 -4.61
N GLY A 112 2.72 0.83 -4.42
CA GLY A 112 1.89 1.33 -5.53
C GLY A 112 1.45 0.21 -6.49
N THR A 113 1.12 -0.95 -5.93
CA THR A 113 0.74 -2.13 -6.74
C THR A 113 -0.70 -2.00 -7.23
N PRO A 114 -1.15 -2.84 -8.19
CA PRO A 114 -2.56 -2.87 -8.60
C PRO A 114 -3.54 -3.01 -7.42
N MET A 115 -3.18 -3.79 -6.39
CA MET A 115 -3.97 -3.89 -5.16
C MET A 115 -4.03 -2.60 -4.35
N HIS A 116 -2.94 -1.82 -4.28
CA HIS A 116 -2.97 -0.52 -3.61
C HIS A 116 -3.92 0.43 -4.34
N HIS A 117 -3.81 0.52 -5.67
CA HIS A 117 -4.65 1.42 -6.47
C HIS A 117 -6.13 1.06 -6.38
N LEU A 118 -6.48 -0.23 -6.46
CA LEU A 118 -7.87 -0.70 -6.33
C LEU A 118 -8.48 -0.28 -4.99
N LEU A 119 -7.76 -0.48 -3.88
CA LEU A 119 -8.26 -0.15 -2.55
C LEU A 119 -8.26 1.34 -2.26
N GLN A 120 -7.24 2.05 -2.75
CA GLN A 120 -7.18 3.50 -2.62
C GLN A 120 -8.36 4.14 -3.35
N ASP A 121 -8.80 3.61 -4.49
CA ASP A 121 -10.00 4.11 -5.21
C ASP A 121 -11.35 3.66 -4.62
N ASN A 122 -11.35 2.87 -3.54
CA ASN A 122 -12.57 2.37 -2.91
C ASN A 122 -13.38 3.50 -2.24
N SER A 123 -14.67 3.65 -2.59
CA SER A 123 -15.52 4.74 -2.07
C SER A 123 -15.61 4.75 -0.55
N ARG A 124 -15.85 3.60 0.06
CA ARG A 124 -15.98 3.47 1.52
C ARG A 124 -14.67 3.79 2.25
N LEU A 125 -13.53 3.45 1.66
CA LEU A 125 -12.23 3.90 2.15
C LEU A 125 -12.11 5.43 2.05
N ARG A 126 -12.50 6.02 0.92
CA ARG A 126 -12.41 7.48 0.71
C ARG A 126 -13.27 8.26 1.69
N GLU A 127 -14.52 7.85 1.85
CA GLU A 127 -15.45 8.44 2.82
C GLU A 127 -14.86 8.35 4.23
N THR A 128 -14.34 7.19 4.61
CA THR A 128 -13.69 7.00 5.92
C THR A 128 -12.49 7.93 6.10
N MET A 129 -11.61 8.00 5.10
CA MET A 129 -10.44 8.86 5.16
C MET A 129 -10.84 10.34 5.19
N GLN A 130 -11.92 10.73 4.49
CA GLN A 130 -12.45 12.10 4.51
C GLN A 130 -12.98 12.49 5.88
N GLN A 131 -13.67 11.58 6.58
CA GLN A 131 -14.09 11.81 7.97
C GLN A 131 -12.89 12.02 8.91
N LEU A 132 -11.80 11.28 8.69
CA LEU A 132 -10.62 11.32 9.57
C LEU A 132 -9.65 12.47 9.25
N TYR A 133 -9.48 12.83 7.97
CA TYR A 133 -8.41 13.72 7.52
C TYR A 133 -8.89 14.96 6.74
N GLY A 134 -10.18 15.05 6.39
CA GLY A 134 -10.73 16.10 5.53
C GLY A 134 -10.62 15.78 4.05
N THR A 135 -10.81 16.76 3.16
CA THR A 135 -10.87 16.53 1.70
C THR A 135 -9.52 16.53 0.98
N ASP A 136 -8.49 17.19 1.52
CA ASP A 136 -7.15 17.29 0.91
C ASP A 136 -6.21 16.16 1.38
N ILE A 137 -6.63 14.92 1.18
CA ILE A 137 -5.88 13.74 1.61
C ILE A 137 -4.88 13.34 0.54
N LYS A 138 -3.65 13.08 0.97
CA LYS A 138 -2.56 12.57 0.14
C LYS A 138 -2.17 11.19 0.64
N TYR A 139 -1.42 10.44 -0.16
CA TYR A 139 -0.97 9.09 0.20
C TYR A 139 0.54 8.93 0.01
N LEU A 140 1.17 8.27 0.98
CA LEU A 140 2.56 7.86 0.90
C LEU A 140 2.65 6.38 0.51
N PRO A 141 3.62 5.99 -0.34
CA PRO A 141 3.79 4.60 -0.73
C PRO A 141 4.12 3.74 0.49
N ASN A 142 3.40 2.64 0.66
CA ASN A 142 3.67 1.66 1.70
C ASN A 142 3.58 0.22 1.16
N ARG A 143 4.01 -0.74 1.98
CA ARG A 143 4.31 -2.12 1.58
C ARG A 143 3.13 -3.07 1.82
N LEU A 144 3.30 -4.32 1.37
CA LEU A 144 2.41 -5.41 1.79
C LEU A 144 3.03 -6.19 2.96
N ARG A 145 2.16 -6.88 3.70
CA ARG A 145 2.53 -7.83 4.74
C ARG A 145 1.75 -9.13 4.58
N LYS A 146 2.47 -10.24 4.54
CA LYS A 146 1.92 -11.60 4.64
C LYS A 146 2.24 -12.21 5.99
N CYS A 147 1.38 -13.08 6.46
CA CYS A 147 1.64 -13.92 7.61
C CYS A 147 0.92 -15.26 7.40
N THR A 148 1.51 -16.35 7.87
CA THR A 148 1.06 -17.72 7.55
C THR A 148 0.61 -18.50 8.78
N ARG A 149 0.79 -17.95 9.99
CA ARG A 149 0.53 -18.67 11.24
C ARG A 149 0.09 -17.73 12.34
N PHE A 150 -0.68 -18.27 13.28
CA PHE A 150 -1.01 -17.56 14.51
C PHE A 150 0.21 -17.52 15.45
N LYS A 151 0.53 -16.32 15.95
CA LYS A 151 1.53 -16.12 17.00
C LYS A 151 1.31 -14.75 17.65
N ASN A 152 1.37 -14.67 18.97
CA ASN A 152 1.39 -13.40 19.68
C ASN A 152 2.85 -13.07 20.03
N GLU A 153 3.29 -11.84 19.79
CA GLU A 153 4.66 -11.39 20.05
C GLU A 153 4.64 -10.30 21.13
N PRO A 154 4.42 -10.63 22.41
CA PRO A 154 4.32 -9.62 23.49
C PRO A 154 5.52 -8.68 23.55
N LYS A 155 6.72 -9.17 23.23
CA LYS A 155 7.95 -8.35 23.20
C LYS A 155 7.96 -7.26 22.11
N SER A 156 6.96 -7.25 21.23
CA SER A 156 6.74 -6.20 20.25
C SER A 156 5.76 -5.15 20.74
N LEU A 157 5.32 -5.17 22.00
CA LEU A 157 4.48 -4.13 22.58
C LEU A 157 5.18 -2.76 22.50
N HIS A 158 4.48 -1.79 21.92
CA HIS A 158 4.98 -0.42 21.77
C HIS A 158 3.84 0.60 21.76
N ILE A 159 4.25 1.86 21.90
CA ILE A 159 3.46 3.06 21.62
C ILE A 159 4.29 3.94 20.67
N GLU A 160 3.65 4.53 19.65
CA GLU A 160 4.28 5.52 18.78
C GLU A 160 3.57 6.88 18.95
N ALA A 161 4.25 7.85 19.58
CA ALA A 161 3.74 9.22 19.76
C ALA A 161 4.85 10.17 20.22
N HIS A 162 4.90 11.38 19.66
CA HIS A 162 5.81 12.44 20.13
C HIS A 162 5.38 13.02 21.49
N GLU A 163 4.08 13.25 21.65
CA GLU A 163 3.45 13.66 22.90
C GLU A 163 2.32 12.68 23.21
N LEU A 164 2.37 12.07 24.40
CA LEU A 164 1.50 10.94 24.72
C LEU A 164 0.39 11.27 25.72
N PHE A 165 0.64 12.21 26.64
CA PHE A 165 -0.27 12.52 27.75
C PHE A 165 -0.59 14.00 27.85
N LYS A 166 -1.86 14.31 28.14
CA LYS A 166 -2.31 15.61 28.59
C LYS A 166 -2.77 15.51 30.04
N VAL A 167 -2.38 16.48 30.86
CA VAL A 167 -2.84 16.65 32.24
C VAL A 167 -3.70 17.90 32.30
N ASP A 168 -4.92 17.80 32.81
CA ASP A 168 -5.78 18.96 33.03
C ASP A 168 -5.50 19.64 34.39
N GLU A 169 -6.18 20.77 34.65
CA GLU A 169 -6.03 21.54 35.89
C GLU A 169 -6.40 20.74 37.16
N ALA A 170 -7.27 19.74 37.03
CA ALA A 170 -7.67 18.84 38.11
C ALA A 170 -6.70 17.66 38.30
N GLY A 171 -5.66 17.54 37.46
CA GLY A 171 -4.68 16.47 37.51
C GLY A 171 -5.10 15.19 36.77
N ASN A 172 -6.20 15.21 36.01
CA ASN A 172 -6.63 14.04 35.23
C ASN A 172 -5.69 13.85 34.04
N ILE A 173 -5.23 12.61 33.86
CA ILE A 173 -4.34 12.22 32.77
C ILE A 173 -5.17 11.61 31.65
N THR A 174 -4.99 12.09 30.42
CA THR A 174 -5.62 11.55 29.21
C THR A 174 -4.57 11.24 28.16
N LEU A 175 -4.82 10.24 27.31
CA LEU A 175 -4.00 10.00 26.12
C LEU A 175 -4.27 11.08 25.10
N ILE A 176 -3.21 11.70 24.57
CA ILE A 176 -3.33 12.53 23.37
C ILE A 176 -3.61 11.58 22.20
N PRO A 177 -4.66 11.81 21.40
CA PRO A 177 -4.90 11.00 20.21
C PRO A 177 -3.69 11.09 19.27
N GLY A 178 -2.99 9.96 19.10
CA GLY A 178 -1.88 9.87 18.15
C GLY A 178 -2.37 9.89 16.70
N GLU A 179 -1.41 9.85 15.79
CA GLU A 179 -1.67 9.62 14.37
C GLU A 179 -2.44 8.30 14.17
N ILE A 180 -3.19 8.21 13.07
CA ILE A 180 -3.98 7.03 12.74
C ILE A 180 -3.22 6.20 11.73
N ALA A 181 -2.64 5.09 12.21
CA ALA A 181 -2.06 4.09 11.33
C ALA A 181 -3.16 3.22 10.71
N THR A 182 -2.96 2.80 9.46
CA THR A 182 -3.95 2.00 8.74
C THR A 182 -3.34 0.80 8.03
N ILE A 183 -4.10 -0.30 8.02
CA ILE A 183 -3.79 -1.49 7.25
C ILE A 183 -5.08 -2.11 6.72
N VAL A 184 -5.06 -2.58 5.47
CA VAL A 184 -6.17 -3.34 4.90
C VAL A 184 -5.84 -4.82 4.93
N GLY A 185 -6.65 -5.61 5.64
CA GLY A 185 -6.66 -7.06 5.53
C GLY A 185 -7.31 -7.46 4.21
N LEU A 186 -6.56 -8.11 3.32
CA LEU A 186 -7.02 -8.50 1.98
C LEU A 186 -7.71 -9.86 1.98
N THR A 187 -7.11 -10.82 2.69
CA THR A 187 -7.54 -12.23 2.73
C THR A 187 -7.10 -12.86 4.05
N GLY A 188 -7.75 -13.97 4.42
CA GLY A 188 -7.48 -14.69 5.67
C GLY A 188 -7.99 -13.98 6.91
N ILE A 189 -7.46 -14.33 8.07
CA ILE A 189 -7.86 -13.77 9.37
C ILE A 189 -6.79 -12.80 9.81
N ARG A 190 -7.15 -11.53 10.04
CA ARG A 190 -6.23 -10.53 10.58
C ARG A 190 -6.44 -10.35 12.07
N ARG A 191 -5.39 -10.63 12.85
CA ARG A 191 -5.36 -10.38 14.29
C ARG A 191 -4.76 -9.03 14.61
N PHE A 192 -5.37 -8.32 15.54
CA PHE A 192 -4.82 -7.12 16.16
C PHE A 192 -4.81 -7.28 17.68
N GLY A 193 -3.67 -7.05 18.31
CA GLY A 193 -3.47 -7.17 19.75
C GLY A 193 -3.13 -5.81 20.34
N PHE A 194 -3.84 -5.43 21.41
CA PHE A 194 -3.73 -4.11 22.02
C PHE A 194 -4.04 -4.17 23.51
N TRP A 195 -3.69 -3.11 24.23
CA TRP A 195 -4.16 -2.89 25.59
C TRP A 195 -5.35 -1.95 25.56
N ASP A 196 -6.45 -2.40 26.16
CA ASP A 196 -7.64 -1.60 26.37
C ASP A 196 -7.38 -0.61 27.52
N MET A 197 -7.14 0.65 27.15
CA MET A 197 -6.83 1.75 28.06
C MET A 197 -8.08 2.58 28.42
N LYS A 198 -9.28 2.07 28.14
CA LYS A 198 -10.52 2.76 28.47
C LYS A 198 -10.77 2.74 29.98
N ASP A 199 -11.04 3.92 30.53
CA ASP A 199 -11.41 4.15 31.94
C ASP A 199 -10.38 3.59 32.95
N VAL A 200 -9.08 3.64 32.61
CA VAL A 200 -7.99 3.21 33.51
C VAL A 200 -7.16 4.39 34.01
N ASP A 201 -6.50 4.21 35.15
CA ASP A 201 -5.49 5.15 35.64
C ASP A 201 -4.24 5.12 34.73
N LEU A 202 -4.01 6.22 34.00
CA LEU A 202 -2.88 6.36 33.08
C LEU A 202 -1.57 6.77 33.78
N LYS A 203 -1.59 7.07 35.09
CA LYS A 203 -0.41 7.51 35.82
C LYS A 203 0.78 6.54 35.72
N PRO A 204 0.64 5.21 35.89
CA PRO A 204 1.77 4.29 35.72
C PRO A 204 2.38 4.38 34.31
N LEU A 205 1.55 4.37 33.27
CA LEU A 205 2.04 4.46 31.90
C LEU A 205 2.73 5.81 31.60
N LYS A 206 2.21 6.90 32.15
CA LYS A 206 2.83 8.23 32.07
C LYS A 206 4.22 8.23 32.71
N GLU A 207 4.33 7.76 33.95
CA GLU A 207 5.61 7.68 34.66
C GLU A 207 6.62 6.78 33.93
N TYR A 208 6.15 5.67 33.33
CA TYR A 208 6.98 4.81 32.50
C TYR A 208 7.52 5.56 31.27
N HIS A 209 6.66 6.27 30.56
CA HIS A 209 7.03 7.02 29.36
C HIS A 209 7.93 8.22 29.68
N GLU A 210 7.71 8.95 30.79
CA GLU A 210 8.61 10.04 31.19
C GLU A 210 10.03 9.55 31.51
N LYS A 211 10.15 8.32 32.02
CA LYS A 211 11.44 7.72 32.38
C LYS A 211 12.15 7.02 31.22
N HIS A 212 11.39 6.41 30.32
CA HIS A 212 11.91 5.49 29.29
C HIS A 212 11.49 5.83 27.86
N GLY A 213 10.61 6.81 27.71
CA GLY A 213 9.91 7.10 26.48
C GLY A 213 10.78 7.73 25.41
N SER A 214 10.36 7.47 24.18
CA SER A 214 10.75 8.21 22.99
C SER A 214 9.57 8.19 22.03
N GLU A 215 9.73 8.78 20.84
CA GLU A 215 8.75 8.68 19.76
C GLU A 215 8.30 7.24 19.49
N PHE A 216 9.19 6.25 19.69
CA PHE A 216 8.87 4.83 19.66
C PHE A 216 9.22 4.19 21.02
N THR A 217 8.23 4.05 21.90
CA THR A 217 8.46 3.51 23.25
C THR A 217 8.16 2.02 23.29
N LEU A 218 9.20 1.20 23.46
CA LEU A 218 9.03 -0.22 23.79
C LEU A 218 8.66 -0.35 25.27
N ILE A 219 7.52 -0.97 25.55
CA ILE A 219 7.04 -1.14 26.93
C ILE A 219 7.22 -2.59 27.33
N ASN A 220 7.72 -2.81 28.55
CA ASN A 220 7.79 -4.16 29.11
C ASN A 220 6.37 -4.73 29.30
N PRO A 221 6.02 -5.86 28.66
CA PRO A 221 4.69 -6.47 28.82
C PRO A 221 4.38 -6.86 30.26
N ASP A 222 5.36 -7.27 31.05
CA ASP A 222 5.16 -7.64 32.46
C ASP A 222 4.75 -6.42 33.29
N TYR A 223 5.31 -5.24 32.96
CA TYR A 223 4.91 -3.97 33.57
C TYR A 223 3.44 -3.67 33.26
N MET A 224 3.03 -3.81 32.00
CA MET A 224 1.63 -3.61 31.62
C MET A 224 0.70 -4.65 32.27
N HIS A 225 1.12 -5.89 32.43
CA HIS A 225 0.31 -6.91 33.10
C HIS A 225 0.12 -6.66 34.60
N GLN A 226 1.15 -6.10 35.25
CA GLN A 226 1.09 -5.73 36.66
C GLN A 226 0.16 -4.53 36.90
N HIS A 227 0.26 -3.48 36.07
CA HIS A 227 -0.50 -2.24 36.26
C HIS A 227 -1.89 -2.26 35.60
N TYR A 228 -2.08 -3.06 34.55
CA TYR A 228 -3.32 -3.16 33.77
C TYR A 228 -3.77 -4.63 33.61
N PRO A 229 -4.07 -5.33 34.71
CA PRO A 229 -4.44 -6.74 34.66
C PRO A 229 -5.72 -6.95 33.84
N GLY A 230 -5.72 -7.97 32.97
CA GLY A 230 -6.86 -8.31 32.12
C GLY A 230 -7.14 -7.35 30.95
N ARG A 231 -6.32 -6.31 30.75
CA ARG A 231 -6.50 -5.31 29.68
C ARG A 231 -5.85 -5.66 28.35
N ARG A 232 -5.01 -6.69 28.29
CA ARG A 232 -4.46 -7.19 27.03
C ARG A 232 -5.57 -7.87 26.22
N ARG A 233 -6.05 -7.23 25.16
CA ARG A 233 -7.12 -7.72 24.28
C ARG A 233 -6.59 -8.13 22.92
N MET A 234 -7.38 -8.94 22.21
CA MET A 234 -7.21 -9.15 20.78
C MET A 234 -8.56 -9.17 20.06
N ILE A 235 -8.53 -8.78 18.79
CA ILE A 235 -9.61 -8.99 17.84
C ILE A 235 -9.10 -9.83 16.67
N ASN A 236 -9.96 -10.67 16.10
CA ASN A 236 -9.71 -11.39 14.87
C ASN A 236 -10.75 -10.95 13.83
N ILE A 237 -10.29 -10.43 12.69
CA ILE A 237 -11.13 -9.94 11.60
C ILE A 237 -11.01 -10.90 10.41
N ASP A 238 -12.11 -11.52 10.02
CA ASP A 238 -12.15 -12.39 8.84
C ASP A 238 -12.26 -11.55 7.55
N CYS A 239 -11.17 -11.53 6.79
CA CYS A 239 -11.04 -10.80 5.54
C CYS A 239 -11.21 -11.70 4.31
N THR A 240 -11.69 -12.94 4.46
CA THR A 240 -11.80 -13.91 3.35
C THR A 240 -12.85 -13.50 2.31
N LYS A 241 -13.97 -12.92 2.76
CA LYS A 241 -15.06 -12.47 1.88
C LYS A 241 -14.82 -11.07 1.33
N ASN A 242 -14.53 -10.12 2.23
CA ASN A 242 -14.32 -8.72 1.90
C ASN A 242 -13.04 -8.21 2.57
N PRO A 243 -12.29 -7.32 1.91
CA PRO A 243 -11.21 -6.61 2.58
C PRO A 243 -11.74 -5.77 3.74
N HIS A 244 -10.95 -5.62 4.80
CA HIS A 244 -11.29 -4.77 5.94
C HIS A 244 -10.18 -3.76 6.19
N LEU A 245 -10.54 -2.48 6.26
CA LEU A 245 -9.67 -1.41 6.71
C LEU A 245 -9.63 -1.44 8.24
N ILE A 246 -8.46 -1.66 8.79
CA ILE A 246 -8.18 -1.66 10.23
C ILE A 246 -7.33 -0.43 10.53
N MET A 247 -7.80 0.37 11.48
CA MET A 247 -7.21 1.64 11.89
C MET A 247 -6.94 1.60 13.38
N TRP A 248 -5.83 2.20 13.82
CA TRP A 248 -5.54 2.33 15.23
C TRP A 248 -4.83 3.64 15.54
N ARG A 249 -5.04 4.14 16.76
CA ARG A 249 -4.28 5.27 17.30
C ARG A 249 -2.90 4.77 17.70
N GLU A 250 -1.86 5.37 17.16
CA GLU A 250 -0.48 4.99 17.49
C GLU A 250 -0.13 5.24 18.98
N SER A 251 -0.86 6.16 19.64
CA SER A 251 -0.76 6.42 21.08
C SER A 251 -1.35 5.30 21.96
N ASN A 252 -2.15 4.40 21.40
CA ASN A 252 -2.70 3.25 22.13
C ASN A 252 -1.65 2.12 22.19
N PRO A 253 -1.35 1.49 23.35
CA PRO A 253 -0.37 0.43 23.40
C PRO A 253 -0.81 -0.80 22.59
N HIS A 254 0.00 -1.21 21.62
CA HIS A 254 -0.31 -2.29 20.72
C HIS A 254 0.89 -3.17 20.41
N GLU A 255 0.61 -4.39 19.92
CA GLU A 255 1.65 -5.37 19.62
C GLU A 255 1.47 -5.96 18.22
N ILE A 256 2.57 -6.42 17.65
CA ILE A 256 2.56 -7.19 16.42
C ILE A 256 1.92 -8.54 16.71
N SER A 257 0.71 -8.72 16.22
CA SER A 257 0.01 -10.01 16.19
C SER A 257 0.18 -10.68 14.83
N HIS A 258 0.40 -12.00 14.86
CA HIS A 258 0.52 -12.84 13.69
C HIS A 258 -0.74 -13.69 13.55
N SER A 259 -1.22 -13.78 12.32
CA SER A 259 -2.36 -14.61 11.93
C SER A 259 -2.26 -14.88 10.42
N PRO A 260 -2.74 -16.04 9.91
CA PRO A 260 -2.75 -16.31 8.48
C PRO A 260 -3.54 -15.23 7.73
N SER A 261 -2.84 -14.27 7.14
CA SER A 261 -3.41 -13.10 6.47
C SER A 261 -2.48 -12.54 5.42
N LEU A 262 -3.08 -11.98 4.37
CA LEU A 262 -2.43 -11.06 3.48
C LEU A 262 -3.02 -9.68 3.73
N SER A 263 -2.15 -8.68 3.80
CA SER A 263 -2.54 -7.31 4.11
C SER A 263 -1.67 -6.31 3.36
N LEU A 264 -2.15 -5.09 3.19
CA LEU A 264 -1.34 -3.99 2.69
C LEU A 264 -1.54 -2.73 3.53
N PHE A 265 -0.52 -1.89 3.59
CA PHE A 265 -0.59 -0.62 4.31
C PHE A 265 -1.05 0.47 3.35
N LEU A 266 -1.97 1.33 3.82
CA LEU A 266 -2.32 2.59 3.17
C LEU A 266 -1.96 3.70 4.13
N SER A 267 -1.26 4.72 3.64
CA SER A 267 -0.68 5.74 4.52
C SER A 267 -1.17 7.11 4.10
N PRO A 268 -2.36 7.51 4.57
CA PRO A 268 -2.86 8.87 4.37
C PRO A 268 -1.91 9.88 5.02
N THR A 269 -1.80 11.05 4.44
CA THR A 269 -1.07 12.18 5.00
C THR A 269 -1.69 13.49 4.54
N LYS A 270 -1.54 14.54 5.34
CA LYS A 270 -1.98 15.90 4.97
C LYS A 270 -0.98 16.60 4.06
N LYS A 271 0.31 16.26 4.17
CA LYS A 271 1.39 16.96 3.45
C LYS A 271 2.49 16.00 3.02
N PHE A 272 3.09 16.30 1.88
CA PHE A 272 4.29 15.62 1.44
C PHE A 272 5.54 16.19 2.11
N ASN A 273 6.50 15.33 2.42
CA ASN A 273 7.79 15.77 2.95
C ASN A 273 8.69 16.26 1.80
N GLN A 274 9.02 17.56 1.81
CA GLN A 274 9.84 18.21 0.79
C GLN A 274 11.32 18.33 1.20
N THR A 275 11.75 17.66 2.27
CA THR A 275 13.14 17.71 2.75
C THR A 275 14.09 17.17 1.67
N PRO A 276 15.15 17.90 1.30
CA PRO A 276 16.16 17.41 0.35
C PRO A 276 17.00 16.26 0.92
N ILE A 277 17.25 15.25 0.09
CA ILE A 277 18.07 14.08 0.42
C ILE A 277 19.54 14.42 0.15
N LYS A 278 20.28 14.68 1.23
CA LYS A 278 21.72 14.97 1.18
C LYS A 278 22.60 13.74 1.19
N LYS A 279 22.07 12.60 1.64
CA LYS A 279 22.80 11.32 1.75
C LYS A 279 21.85 10.15 1.61
N VAL A 280 22.30 9.13 0.90
CA VAL A 280 21.64 7.83 0.76
C VAL A 280 22.50 6.74 1.40
N LEU A 281 21.83 5.71 1.90
CA LEU A 281 22.48 4.51 2.44
C LEU A 281 22.55 3.41 1.37
N SER A 282 23.33 2.36 1.63
CA SER A 282 23.49 1.25 0.67
C SER A 282 22.19 0.55 0.28
N TYR A 283 21.15 0.69 1.09
CA TYR A 283 19.85 0.05 0.90
C TYR A 283 18.80 0.93 0.21
N GLN A 284 19.19 2.14 -0.18
CA GLN A 284 18.41 3.09 -0.96
C GLN A 284 19.06 3.30 -2.34
N PRO A 285 18.26 3.47 -3.42
CA PRO A 285 18.79 3.83 -4.73
C PRO A 285 19.66 5.09 -4.68
N LEU A 286 20.78 5.09 -5.40
CA LEU A 286 21.63 6.29 -5.50
C LEU A 286 20.93 7.42 -6.25
N GLU A 287 19.99 7.06 -7.12
CA GLU A 287 19.13 7.94 -7.91
C GLU A 287 18.23 8.82 -7.04
N TYR A 288 18.12 8.55 -5.73
CA TYR A 288 17.40 9.39 -4.78
C TYR A 288 18.23 10.56 -4.25
N LEU A 289 19.55 10.55 -4.45
CA LEU A 289 20.42 11.63 -3.97
C LEU A 289 20.08 12.95 -4.67
N GLY A 290 19.90 14.02 -3.90
CA GLY A 290 19.55 15.35 -4.42
C GLY A 290 18.05 15.56 -4.70
N LEU A 291 17.22 14.52 -4.61
CA LEU A 291 15.76 14.63 -4.65
C LEU A 291 15.22 15.08 -3.30
N THR A 292 13.97 15.56 -3.25
CA THR A 292 13.21 15.60 -1.99
C THR A 292 12.72 14.21 -1.59
N TYR A 293 12.30 14.05 -0.33
CA TYR A 293 11.70 12.80 0.14
C TYR A 293 10.47 12.43 -0.72
N HIS A 294 9.63 13.41 -1.05
CA HIS A 294 8.48 13.18 -1.91
C HIS A 294 8.87 12.84 -3.35
N GLU A 295 9.82 13.56 -3.96
CA GLU A 295 10.29 13.23 -5.30
C GLU A 295 10.85 11.80 -5.38
N SER A 296 11.50 11.33 -4.31
CA SER A 296 11.95 9.93 -4.22
C SER A 296 10.78 8.93 -4.16
N ASN A 297 9.64 9.30 -3.55
CA ASN A 297 8.42 8.49 -3.58
C ASN A 297 7.85 8.40 -4.98
N LEU A 298 7.74 9.54 -5.69
CA LEU A 298 7.26 9.60 -7.08
C LEU A 298 8.12 8.72 -8.00
N LEU A 299 9.45 8.85 -7.90
CA LEU A 299 10.37 8.04 -8.67
C LEU A 299 10.25 6.56 -8.30
N GLY A 300 10.25 6.21 -7.00
CA GLY A 300 10.14 4.83 -6.55
C GLY A 300 8.86 4.13 -7.03
N LEU A 301 7.74 4.84 -7.04
CA LEU A 301 6.44 4.33 -7.52
C LEU A 301 6.47 3.93 -9.00
N CYS A 302 7.29 4.58 -9.83
CA CYS A 302 7.51 4.15 -11.24
C CYS A 302 8.12 2.74 -11.36
N TYR A 303 8.68 2.20 -10.27
CA TYR A 303 9.34 0.90 -10.19
C TYR A 303 8.67 -0.07 -9.21
N ASN A 304 7.47 0.23 -8.70
CA ASN A 304 6.84 -0.46 -7.56
C ASN A 304 7.75 -0.55 -6.30
N MET A 305 8.60 0.47 -6.11
CA MET A 305 9.51 0.63 -4.99
C MET A 305 9.01 1.75 -4.05
N GLY A 306 9.48 1.77 -2.81
CA GLY A 306 9.21 2.88 -1.90
C GLY A 306 10.12 4.06 -2.19
N GLY A 307 9.90 5.21 -1.55
CA GLY A 307 10.87 6.29 -1.58
C GLY A 307 11.99 6.12 -0.57
N TYR A 308 12.48 7.24 -0.05
CA TYR A 308 13.61 7.31 0.87
C TYR A 308 13.26 6.83 2.29
N GLU A 309 12.06 7.10 2.78
CA GLU A 309 11.58 6.70 4.11
C GLU A 309 10.21 6.04 4.02
N TRP A 310 9.90 5.20 5.01
CA TRP A 310 8.51 4.78 5.23
C TRP A 310 7.69 5.93 5.79
N PRO A 311 6.35 5.82 5.71
CA PRO A 311 5.45 6.76 6.36
C PRO A 311 5.73 6.98 7.85
N SER A 312 6.31 5.98 8.54
CA SER A 312 6.75 6.07 9.94
C SER A 312 8.08 6.84 10.16
N GLY A 313 8.59 7.56 9.16
CA GLY A 313 9.85 8.32 9.23
C GLY A 313 11.14 7.47 9.22
N LYS A 314 11.01 6.14 9.31
CA LYS A 314 12.16 5.22 9.30
C LYS A 314 12.74 5.09 7.89
N LYS A 315 14.08 5.08 7.78
CA LYS A 315 14.78 4.87 6.50
C LYS A 315 14.34 3.56 5.84
N LEU A 316 13.99 3.65 4.57
CA LEU A 316 13.39 2.56 3.82
C LEU A 316 14.46 1.71 3.14
N TYR A 317 14.43 0.40 3.36
CA TYR A 317 15.20 -0.57 2.57
C TYR A 317 14.31 -1.25 1.53
N GLN A 318 14.76 -1.30 0.28
CA GLN A 318 13.95 -1.74 -0.86
C GLN A 318 13.95 -3.26 -1.07
N PHE A 319 14.90 -3.96 -0.47
CA PHE A 319 15.18 -5.37 -0.75
C PHE A 319 15.09 -6.23 0.50
N CYS A 320 15.93 -5.96 1.49
CA CYS A 320 15.89 -6.60 2.80
C CYS A 320 16.56 -5.73 3.85
N HIS A 321 16.37 -6.09 5.11
CA HIS A 321 17.04 -5.43 6.22
C HIS A 321 18.57 -5.55 6.10
N GLN A 322 19.31 -4.47 6.43
CA GLN A 322 20.78 -4.40 6.29
C GLN A 322 21.54 -5.57 6.96
N ARG A 323 21.02 -6.09 8.08
CA ARG A 323 21.60 -7.24 8.81
C ARG A 323 21.59 -8.54 7.99
N ALA A 324 20.71 -8.64 6.98
CA ALA A 324 20.61 -9.81 6.11
C ALA A 324 21.53 -9.71 4.86
N TYR A 325 22.25 -8.60 4.65
CA TYR A 325 22.99 -8.38 3.41
C TYR A 325 24.08 -9.40 3.18
N LYS A 326 24.83 -9.79 4.21
CA LYS A 326 25.84 -10.84 4.11
C LYS A 326 25.27 -12.17 3.58
N HIS A 327 24.02 -12.49 3.95
CA HIS A 327 23.36 -13.72 3.49
C HIS A 327 22.98 -13.67 2.00
N PHE A 328 22.59 -12.49 1.50
CA PHE A 328 22.11 -12.33 0.13
C PHE A 328 23.18 -11.86 -0.86
N LEU A 329 24.28 -11.25 -0.39
CA LEU A 329 25.32 -10.68 -1.26
C LEU A 329 25.90 -11.66 -2.31
N PRO A 330 26.09 -12.97 -2.04
CA PRO A 330 26.51 -13.92 -3.07
C PRO A 330 25.46 -14.18 -4.16
N LYS A 331 24.21 -13.79 -3.94
CA LYS A 331 23.04 -14.08 -4.78
C LYS A 331 22.59 -12.89 -5.62
N VAL A 332 23.12 -11.69 -5.36
CA VAL A 332 22.73 -10.46 -6.06
C VAL A 332 23.65 -10.23 -7.26
N LYS A 333 23.08 -9.66 -8.33
CA LYS A 333 23.83 -9.25 -9.53
C LYS A 333 24.88 -8.18 -9.21
N GLU A 334 25.95 -8.14 -9.99
CA GLU A 334 27.06 -7.19 -9.83
C GLU A 334 26.62 -5.72 -9.89
N ASP A 335 25.59 -5.39 -10.69
CA ASP A 335 25.05 -4.03 -10.78
C ASP A 335 24.46 -3.47 -9.46
N TYR A 336 24.19 -4.35 -8.48
CA TYR A 336 23.76 -3.98 -7.14
C TYR A 336 24.89 -4.09 -6.11
N LYS A 337 26.14 -4.09 -6.58
CA LYS A 337 27.36 -4.01 -5.77
C LYS A 337 28.12 -2.75 -6.17
N ASN A 338 28.79 -2.13 -5.19
CA ASN A 338 29.72 -1.04 -5.46
C ASN A 338 31.10 -1.59 -5.88
N SER A 339 32.04 -0.70 -6.21
CA SER A 339 33.41 -1.08 -6.60
C SER A 339 34.17 -1.89 -5.55
N ALA A 340 33.78 -1.80 -4.27
CA ALA A 340 34.33 -2.59 -3.18
C ALA A 340 33.57 -3.92 -2.96
N GLY A 341 32.68 -4.32 -3.89
CA GLY A 341 31.88 -5.54 -3.80
C GLY A 341 30.78 -5.51 -2.74
N LYS A 342 30.50 -4.37 -2.10
CA LYS A 342 29.45 -4.24 -1.08
C LYS A 342 28.10 -3.94 -1.75
N PHE A 343 27.02 -4.42 -1.14
CA PHE A 343 25.67 -4.13 -1.63
C PHE A 343 25.43 -2.63 -1.79
N GLN A 344 24.84 -2.24 -2.91
CA GLN A 344 24.39 -0.89 -3.18
C GLN A 344 23.14 -0.95 -4.04
N MET A 345 22.04 -0.45 -3.50
CA MET A 345 20.75 -0.42 -4.19
C MET A 345 20.78 0.56 -5.38
N ARG A 346 19.99 0.21 -6.39
CA ARG A 346 19.72 0.94 -7.63
C ARG A 346 18.24 0.80 -7.97
N LEU A 347 17.74 1.61 -8.90
CA LEU A 347 16.43 1.36 -9.50
C LEU A 347 16.43 0.01 -10.23
N ILE A 348 15.32 -0.73 -10.16
CA ILE A 348 15.23 -2.06 -10.78
C ILE A 348 15.08 -1.98 -12.30
N LYS A 349 15.70 -2.93 -13.00
CA LYS A 349 15.79 -2.95 -14.47
C LYS A 349 14.76 -3.85 -15.16
N THR A 350 13.66 -4.22 -14.47
CA THR A 350 12.62 -5.11 -15.04
C THR A 350 11.55 -4.37 -15.85
N GLY A 351 11.64 -3.03 -15.93
CA GLY A 351 10.67 -2.20 -16.60
C GLY A 351 10.68 -2.31 -18.12
N LYS A 352 9.51 -2.04 -18.71
CA LYS A 352 9.26 -2.10 -20.17
C LYS A 352 8.68 -0.81 -20.74
N VAL A 353 8.33 0.14 -19.87
CA VAL A 353 7.77 1.43 -20.28
C VAL A 353 8.92 2.39 -20.55
N ASN A 354 9.11 2.78 -21.81
CA ASN A 354 10.21 3.65 -22.21
C ASN A 354 9.82 5.13 -22.06
N GLN A 355 10.11 5.69 -20.89
CA GLN A 355 9.88 7.09 -20.56
C GLN A 355 10.83 8.08 -21.25
N HIS A 356 11.89 7.59 -21.90
CA HIS A 356 12.90 8.44 -22.54
C HIS A 356 12.43 8.98 -23.90
N THR A 357 11.35 8.44 -24.46
CA THR A 357 10.83 8.89 -25.74
C THR A 357 10.14 10.25 -25.63
N LYS A 358 10.32 11.11 -26.64
CA LYS A 358 9.61 12.40 -26.72
C LYS A 358 8.09 12.22 -26.66
N ALA A 359 7.57 11.16 -27.29
CA ALA A 359 6.14 10.84 -27.29
C ALA A 359 5.61 10.56 -25.87
N TYR A 360 6.33 9.77 -25.07
CA TYR A 360 5.92 9.49 -23.69
C TYR A 360 6.01 10.74 -22.81
N GLN A 361 7.08 11.52 -22.92
CA GLN A 361 7.23 12.78 -22.18
C GLN A 361 6.13 13.81 -22.54
N ALA A 362 5.76 13.90 -23.82
CA ALA A 362 4.64 14.73 -24.25
C ALA A 362 3.30 14.25 -23.65
N LYS A 363 3.10 12.93 -23.56
CA LYS A 363 1.93 12.35 -22.90
C LYS A 363 1.87 12.71 -21.41
N LEU A 364 2.98 12.59 -20.68
CA LEU A 364 3.05 13.00 -19.27
C LEU A 364 2.73 14.48 -19.10
N LYS A 365 3.31 15.34 -19.97
CA LYS A 365 3.04 16.79 -19.97
C LYS A 365 1.56 17.10 -20.23
N LYS A 366 0.91 16.42 -21.19
CA LYS A 366 -0.53 16.59 -21.47
C LYS A 366 -1.39 16.26 -20.24
N LEU A 367 -1.00 15.23 -19.48
CA LEU A 367 -1.69 14.81 -18.26
C LEU A 367 -1.33 15.65 -17.02
N GLY A 368 -0.44 16.64 -17.14
CA GLY A 368 0.02 17.44 -16.00
C GLY A 368 0.91 16.66 -15.02
N ILE A 369 1.42 15.49 -15.40
CA ILE A 369 2.26 14.65 -14.54
C ILE A 369 3.66 15.26 -14.44
N ILE A 370 4.13 15.43 -13.20
CA ILE A 370 5.46 15.91 -12.85
C ILE A 370 6.28 14.77 -12.24
N LEU A 371 7.51 14.61 -12.74
CA LEU A 371 8.50 13.67 -12.24
C LEU A 371 9.85 14.38 -12.11
N PRO A 372 10.72 13.93 -11.18
CA PRO A 372 12.06 14.50 -11.06
C PRO A 372 12.87 14.26 -12.34
N LYS A 373 13.75 15.21 -12.71
CA LYS A 373 14.54 15.17 -13.95
C LYS A 373 15.33 13.85 -14.13
N VAL A 374 15.80 13.26 -13.02
CA VAL A 374 16.51 11.99 -13.02
C VAL A 374 15.70 10.84 -13.64
N ALA A 375 14.37 10.89 -13.59
CA ALA A 375 13.50 9.87 -14.17
C ALA A 375 13.67 9.71 -15.70
N PHE A 376 14.14 10.77 -16.37
CA PHE A 376 14.32 10.84 -17.82
C PHE A 376 15.78 10.73 -18.26
N ALA A 377 16.73 10.69 -17.33
CA ALA A 377 18.15 10.55 -17.66
C ALA A 377 18.39 9.26 -18.46
N LYS A 378 19.29 9.30 -19.45
CA LYS A 378 19.59 8.14 -20.31
C LYS A 378 20.08 6.91 -19.55
N THR A 379 20.63 7.12 -18.35
CA THR A 379 21.16 6.09 -17.45
C THR A 379 20.09 5.46 -16.56
N THR A 380 18.91 6.08 -16.47
CA THR A 380 17.80 5.60 -15.64
C THR A 380 17.09 4.47 -16.37
N PRO A 381 16.81 3.32 -15.73
CA PRO A 381 16.15 2.20 -16.41
C PRO A 381 14.71 2.53 -16.79
N ASN A 382 14.14 1.77 -17.74
CA ASN A 382 12.73 1.88 -18.12
C ASN A 382 11.79 1.71 -16.92
N PHE A 383 10.67 2.41 -16.89
CA PHE A 383 9.67 2.25 -15.83
C PHE A 383 9.04 0.85 -15.85
N VAL A 384 8.72 0.37 -14.64
CA VAL A 384 7.94 -0.86 -14.42
C VAL A 384 6.45 -0.55 -14.52
N VAL A 385 6.03 0.59 -13.97
CA VAL A 385 4.65 1.05 -13.96
C VAL A 385 4.47 2.11 -15.05
N ASP A 386 3.45 1.94 -15.89
CA ASP A 386 3.02 2.96 -16.83
C ASP A 386 2.20 4.02 -16.08
N ILE A 387 2.88 5.01 -15.49
CA ILE A 387 2.24 6.06 -14.68
C ILE A 387 1.16 6.81 -15.49
N ALA A 388 1.37 6.98 -16.80
CA ALA A 388 0.42 7.61 -17.71
C ALA A 388 -0.86 6.78 -17.98
N LYS A 389 -1.03 5.62 -17.34
CA LYS A 389 -2.24 4.79 -17.36
C LYS A 389 -2.91 4.68 -15.99
N LEU A 390 -2.34 5.28 -14.95
CA LEU A 390 -2.97 5.28 -13.64
C LEU A 390 -4.19 6.22 -13.65
N PRO A 391 -5.23 5.93 -12.85
CA PRO A 391 -6.36 6.84 -12.69
C PRO A 391 -5.90 8.22 -12.20
N ILE A 392 -6.54 9.29 -12.70
CA ILE A 392 -6.20 10.68 -12.36
C ILE A 392 -6.20 10.90 -10.85
N LYS A 393 -7.20 10.36 -10.15
CA LYS A 393 -7.29 10.45 -8.69
C LYS A 393 -6.07 9.85 -7.98
N ILE A 394 -5.61 8.68 -8.43
CA ILE A 394 -4.39 8.04 -7.90
C ILE A 394 -3.15 8.91 -8.19
N LEU A 395 -3.08 9.53 -9.35
CA LEU A 395 -1.99 10.45 -9.69
C LEU A 395 -1.97 11.69 -8.79
N GLN A 396 -3.14 12.25 -8.48
CA GLN A 396 -3.29 13.39 -7.56
C GLN A 396 -2.94 13.00 -6.12
N ASP A 397 -3.47 11.87 -5.64
CA ASP A 397 -3.22 11.36 -4.28
C ASP A 397 -1.73 11.20 -3.95
N TYR A 398 -0.97 10.67 -4.92
CA TYR A 398 0.47 10.48 -4.79
C TYR A 398 1.27 11.73 -5.15
N GLY A 399 0.64 12.80 -5.65
CA GLY A 399 1.32 14.05 -6.01
C GLY A 399 2.03 14.06 -7.37
N PHE A 400 1.75 13.09 -8.25
CA PHE A 400 2.22 13.15 -9.64
C PHE A 400 1.57 14.32 -10.39
N ILE A 401 0.29 14.59 -10.13
CA ILE A 401 -0.42 15.77 -10.61
C ILE A 401 -0.60 16.69 -9.40
N PRO A 402 0.17 17.79 -9.27
CA PRO A 402 -0.01 18.74 -8.18
C PRO A 402 -1.42 19.31 -8.16
N THR A 403 -1.96 19.59 -6.98
CA THR A 403 -3.31 20.17 -6.82
C THR A 403 -3.46 21.52 -7.52
N SER A 404 -2.37 22.30 -7.65
CA SER A 404 -2.35 23.55 -8.44
C SER A 404 -2.57 23.34 -9.94
N ASN A 405 -2.37 22.13 -10.43
CA ASN A 405 -2.48 21.74 -11.84
C ASN A 405 -3.64 20.75 -12.06
N ALA A 406 -4.41 20.43 -11.02
CA ALA A 406 -5.53 19.52 -11.11
C ALA A 406 -6.66 20.21 -11.89
N LYS A 407 -6.95 19.71 -13.09
CA LYS A 407 -8.17 20.07 -13.81
C LYS A 407 -9.37 19.49 -13.06
N THR A 408 -10.50 20.21 -13.05
CA THR A 408 -11.74 19.68 -12.45
C THR A 408 -12.29 18.53 -13.28
N ASP A 409 -13.13 17.68 -12.67
CA ASP A 409 -13.82 16.60 -13.40
C ASP A 409 -14.66 17.14 -14.56
N GLU A 410 -15.17 18.37 -14.42
CA GLU A 410 -15.91 19.11 -15.46
C GLU A 410 -14.99 19.54 -16.61
N GLU A 411 -13.78 20.02 -16.33
CA GLU A 411 -12.79 20.35 -17.35
C GLU A 411 -12.31 19.11 -18.11
N ILE A 412 -12.13 17.99 -17.40
CA ILE A 412 -11.76 16.71 -18.01
C ILE A 412 -12.90 16.17 -18.87
N ALA A 413 -14.14 16.22 -18.38
CA ALA A 413 -15.33 15.82 -19.13
C ALA A 413 -15.55 16.71 -20.36
N ALA A 414 -15.34 18.02 -20.23
CA ALA A 414 -15.43 18.99 -21.31
C ALA A 414 -14.37 18.73 -22.39
N GLU A 415 -13.13 18.44 -22.03
CA GLU A 415 -12.08 18.07 -22.98
C GLU A 415 -12.37 16.74 -23.68
N ALA A 416 -12.87 15.73 -22.96
CA ALA A 416 -13.27 14.45 -23.54
C ALA A 416 -14.44 14.61 -24.53
N LEU A 417 -15.41 15.46 -24.20
CA LEU A 417 -16.51 15.85 -25.11
C LEU A 417 -15.98 16.62 -26.33
N LEU A 418 -15.01 17.52 -26.15
CA LEU A 418 -14.38 18.26 -27.24
C LEU A 418 -13.58 17.36 -28.18
N GLU A 419 -12.88 16.35 -27.66
CA GLU A 419 -12.17 15.35 -28.47
C GLU A 419 -13.15 14.43 -29.24
N LEU A 420 -14.32 14.14 -28.67
CA LEU A 420 -15.41 13.43 -29.36
C LEU A 420 -16.07 14.29 -30.45
N GLN A 421 -16.19 15.61 -30.25
CA GLN A 421 -16.76 16.55 -31.21
C GLN A 421 -15.78 16.93 -32.33
N ASN A 422 -14.46 16.89 -32.05
CA ASN A 422 -13.40 17.14 -33.01
C ASN A 422 -12.51 15.90 -33.18
N PRO A 423 -12.98 14.84 -33.85
CA PRO A 423 -12.13 13.71 -34.16
C PRO A 423 -10.94 14.20 -34.98
N THR A 424 -9.74 14.10 -34.41
CA THR A 424 -8.49 14.47 -35.07
C THR A 424 -8.35 13.75 -36.42
N LYS A 425 -7.68 14.42 -37.36
CA LYS A 425 -7.46 14.00 -38.77
C LYS A 425 -6.98 12.55 -38.95
N GLU A 426 -6.46 11.87 -37.93
CA GLU A 426 -6.01 10.47 -37.98
C GLU A 426 -7.14 9.45 -38.24
N ILE A 427 -8.42 9.78 -37.97
CA ILE A 427 -9.54 8.89 -38.34
C ILE A 427 -9.97 9.11 -39.80
N ARG A 428 -9.66 10.26 -40.40
CA ARG A 428 -9.99 10.53 -41.82
C ARG A 428 -9.08 9.77 -42.79
N SER A 429 -7.85 9.38 -42.40
CA SER A 429 -6.98 8.55 -43.23
C SER A 429 -7.42 7.08 -43.31
N ALA A 430 -8.27 6.60 -42.39
CA ALA A 430 -8.83 5.25 -42.45
C ALA A 430 -10.06 5.13 -43.39
N ARG A 431 -10.59 6.25 -43.92
CA ARG A 431 -11.68 6.26 -44.92
C ARG A 431 -11.20 6.33 -46.38
N HIS A 432 -9.90 6.34 -46.62
CA HIS A 432 -9.35 6.14 -47.97
C HIS A 432 -8.77 4.73 -48.06
N GLY A 433 -9.68 3.74 -48.12
CA GLY A 433 -9.34 2.43 -48.67
C GLY A 433 -8.84 2.56 -50.11
N PRO A 434 -8.12 1.56 -50.64
CA PRO A 434 -7.53 1.62 -51.96
C PRO A 434 -8.60 1.89 -53.00
N LYS A 435 -8.37 2.92 -53.85
CA LYS A 435 -9.16 3.14 -55.07
C LYS A 435 -9.13 1.87 -55.91
N LEU A 436 -10.23 1.12 -55.89
CA LEU A 436 -10.51 0.08 -56.87
C LEU A 436 -10.48 0.76 -58.26
N LYS A 437 -9.49 0.39 -59.07
CA LYS A 437 -9.44 0.73 -60.50
C LYS A 437 -10.56 -0.05 -61.21
N TYR A 438 -11.72 0.56 -61.34
CA TYR A 438 -12.73 0.16 -62.31
C TYR A 438 -13.05 1.38 -63.17
N GLU A 439 -12.38 1.48 -64.32
CA GLU A 439 -12.88 2.11 -65.55
C GLU A 439 -11.77 2.10 -66.60
N LYS A 440 -11.74 1.03 -67.40
CA LYS A 440 -11.31 1.01 -68.80
C LYS A 440 -11.54 -0.41 -69.31
N ASN A 441 -12.75 -0.66 -69.80
CA ASN A 441 -13.08 -1.57 -70.90
C ASN A 441 -14.59 -1.79 -70.96
N MET A 442 -15.34 -0.74 -71.29
CA MET A 442 -16.64 -0.87 -71.95
C MET A 442 -16.56 -0.12 -73.27
N ASN A 443 -16.01 -0.78 -74.27
CA ASN A 443 -16.27 -0.51 -75.69
C ASN A 443 -15.85 -1.73 -76.50
N LYS A 444 -16.60 -2.82 -76.32
CA LYS A 444 -16.75 -3.89 -77.30
C LYS A 444 -17.98 -4.71 -76.90
N TYR A 445 -18.82 -5.00 -77.89
CA TYR A 445 -20.09 -5.75 -77.82
C TYR A 445 -21.36 -4.92 -77.58
N LYS A 446 -21.68 -4.07 -78.55
CA LYS A 446 -23.03 -4.07 -79.15
C LYS A 446 -23.20 -5.37 -79.96
N LYS A 447 -24.45 -5.88 -80.00
CA LYS A 447 -25.01 -7.03 -80.74
C LYS A 447 -25.05 -8.36 -80.00
N ASN A 448 -26.18 -8.66 -79.37
CA ASN A 448 -27.23 -9.44 -80.04
C ASN A 448 -28.49 -9.51 -79.17
N GLU A 449 -29.62 -9.47 -79.87
CA GLU A 449 -30.98 -9.57 -79.38
C GLU A 449 -31.25 -10.93 -78.71
N LYS A 450 -32.10 -10.96 -77.68
CA LYS A 450 -33.46 -11.53 -77.78
C LYS A 450 -34.20 -11.43 -76.45
N ILE A 451 -35.42 -10.92 -76.55
CA ILE A 451 -36.47 -10.88 -75.54
C ILE A 451 -37.00 -12.31 -75.32
N PRO A 452 -37.36 -12.69 -74.07
CA PRO A 452 -38.71 -13.20 -73.88
C PRO A 452 -39.45 -12.60 -72.67
N LYS A 453 -40.64 -12.11 -73.01
CA LYS A 453 -41.94 -12.03 -72.30
C LYS A 453 -42.07 -12.67 -70.89
N SER A 454 -42.50 -11.81 -69.95
CA SER A 454 -43.66 -11.92 -69.04
C SER A 454 -44.11 -13.31 -68.54
N ASN A 455 -44.31 -13.52 -67.23
CA ASN A 455 -45.53 -13.17 -66.48
C ASN A 455 -45.46 -13.59 -64.97
N PRO A 456 -46.43 -13.18 -64.12
CA PRO A 456 -46.30 -12.97 -62.68
C PRO A 456 -47.06 -13.98 -61.82
N THR A 457 -46.86 -13.92 -60.49
CA THR A 457 -47.74 -14.25 -59.32
C THR A 457 -46.80 -14.49 -58.12
N SER A 458 -47.10 -14.27 -56.83
CA SER A 458 -48.22 -13.82 -55.99
C SER A 458 -47.61 -13.66 -54.57
N ALA A 459 -47.82 -12.55 -53.87
CA ALA A 459 -48.73 -12.39 -52.71
C ALA A 459 -48.53 -13.34 -51.49
N GLY A 460 -48.48 -12.75 -50.28
CA GLY A 460 -48.73 -13.41 -48.98
C GLY A 460 -47.65 -13.17 -47.92
N HIS A 461 -47.64 -12.10 -47.11
CA HIS A 461 -48.35 -11.86 -45.83
C HIS A 461 -48.01 -12.79 -44.64
N LEU A 462 -47.55 -12.14 -43.54
CA LEU A 462 -47.79 -12.39 -42.10
C LEU A 462 -47.42 -13.78 -41.54
N HIS A 463 -46.64 -13.94 -40.46
CA HIS A 463 -46.70 -13.30 -39.15
C HIS A 463 -45.34 -13.28 -38.46
#